data_AF-A0A932TLX9-F1
#
_entry.id   AF-A0A932TLX9-F1
#
_cell.length_a   1.000
_cell.length_b   1.000
_cell.length_c   1.000
_cell.angle_alpha   90.00
_cell.angle_beta   90.00
_cell.angle_gamma   90.00
#
_symmetry.space_group_name_H-M   'P 1'
#
loop_
_entity.id
_entity.type
_entity.pdbx_description
1 polymer ?
#
loop_
_entity_poly.entity_id
_entity_poly.type
_entity_poly.pdbx_seq_one_letter_code
_entity_poly.pdbx_strand_id
1 'polypeptide(L)' 'MTATANETDEHRRPKEAIRHYRRRIAQENRAKVWVRVGDVYGIFHLAELSILPGMRLRQVPPEVGTREQVFRRYGLDP' A
#
# COMPACT_ATOMS: atom_id res chain seq x y z
N MET A 1 -50.54 -16.53 -12.67
CA MET A 1 -49.86 -15.27 -12.35
C MET A 1 -48.41 -15.60 -12.04
N THR A 2 -47.52 -14.97 -12.80
CA THR A 2 -46.13 -15.31 -13.10
C THR A 2 -45.19 -15.20 -11.91
N ALA A 3 -44.53 -16.31 -11.57
CA ALA A 3 -43.32 -16.35 -10.78
C ALA A 3 -42.12 -16.16 -11.73
N THR A 4 -41.61 -14.92 -11.84
CA THR A 4 -40.33 -14.65 -12.53
C THR A 4 -39.73 -13.36 -11.97
N ALA A 5 -39.08 -13.45 -10.81
CA ALA A 5 -38.16 -12.42 -10.33
C ALA A 5 -37.32 -12.97 -9.18
N ASN A 6 -36.47 -13.99 -9.41
CA ASN A 6 -35.52 -14.43 -8.37
C ASN A 6 -34.31 -15.22 -8.89
N GLU A 7 -33.75 -14.90 -10.07
CA GLU A 7 -32.57 -15.61 -10.60
C GLU A 7 -31.39 -14.71 -11.05
N THR A 8 -31.42 -13.41 -10.76
CA THR A 8 -30.38 -12.48 -11.25
C THR A 8 -29.56 -11.76 -10.17
N ASP A 9 -29.53 -12.26 -8.94
CA ASP A 9 -28.79 -11.62 -7.83
C ASP A 9 -27.55 -12.40 -7.33
N GLU A 10 -27.32 -13.63 -7.80
CA GLU A 10 -26.21 -14.45 -7.28
C GLU A 10 -24.85 -14.08 -7.91
N HIS A 11 -24.85 -13.59 -9.16
CA HIS A 11 -23.64 -13.21 -9.90
C HIS A 11 -23.12 -11.78 -9.62
N ARG A 12 -23.86 -10.96 -8.86
CA ARG A 12 -23.53 -9.55 -8.58
C ARG A 12 -22.62 -9.40 -7.36
N ARG A 13 -22.83 -10.23 -6.35
CA ARG A 13 -22.12 -10.21 -5.05
C ARG A 13 -20.60 -10.45 -5.13
N PRO A 14 -20.08 -11.36 -5.98
CA PRO A 14 -18.63 -11.60 -6.06
C PRO A 14 -17.87 -10.41 -6.65
N LYS A 15 -18.46 -9.73 -7.64
CA LYS A 15 -17.82 -8.60 -8.34
C LYS A 15 -17.70 -7.38 -7.44
N GLU A 16 -18.73 -7.11 -6.63
CA GLU A 16 -18.71 -6.04 -5.63
C GLU A 16 -17.68 -6.31 -4.54
N ALA A 17 -17.62 -7.54 -4.01
CA ALA A 17 -16.60 -7.95 -3.05
C ALA A 17 -15.16 -7.79 -3.61
N ILE A 18 -14.94 -8.20 -4.86
CA ILE A 18 -13.63 -8.03 -5.54
C ILE A 18 -13.29 -6.54 -5.71
N ARG A 19 -14.27 -5.69 -6.04
CA ARG A 19 -14.05 -4.25 -6.18
C ARG A 19 -13.63 -3.61 -4.85
N HIS A 20 -14.31 -3.95 -3.75
CA HIS A 20 -13.95 -3.47 -2.41
C HIS A 20 -12.57 -3.96 -2.00
N TYR A 21 -12.27 -5.23 -2.26
CA TYR A 21 -10.95 -5.80 -2.01
C TYR A 21 -9.86 -5.05 -2.78
N ARG A 22 -10.03 -4.86 -4.10
CA ARG A 22 -9.07 -4.11 -4.93
C ARG A 22 -8.86 -2.69 -4.45
N ARG A 23 -9.94 -2.00 -4.05
CA ARG A 23 -9.84 -0.63 -3.50
C ARG A 23 -9.05 -0.61 -2.20
N ARG A 24 -9.29 -1.56 -1.29
CA ARG A 24 -8.55 -1.69 -0.03
C ARG A 24 -7.07 -1.92 -0.29
N ILE A 25 -6.72 -2.87 -1.16
CA ILE A 25 -5.32 -3.16 -1.53
C ILE A 25 -4.66 -1.92 -2.16
N ALA A 26 -5.34 -1.21 -3.06
CA ALA A 26 -4.82 0.01 -3.64
C ALA A 26 -4.55 1.09 -2.58
N GLN A 27 -5.43 1.19 -1.58
CA GLN A 27 -5.28 2.16 -0.50
C GLN A 27 -4.14 1.80 0.46
N GLU A 28 -4.02 0.53 0.85
CA GLU A 28 -2.93 0.01 1.71
C GLU A 28 -1.54 0.14 1.06
N ASN A 29 -1.46 0.17 -0.27
CA ASN A 29 -0.20 0.23 -1.00
C ASN A 29 0.03 1.59 -1.69
N ARG A 30 -0.85 2.58 -1.48
CA ARG A 30 -0.79 3.88 -2.16
C ARG A 30 0.54 4.60 -1.95
N ALA A 31 1.14 4.45 -0.77
CA ALA A 31 2.40 5.08 -0.41
C ALA A 31 3.60 4.13 -0.50
N LYS A 32 3.41 2.91 -1.01
CA LYS A 32 4.50 1.95 -1.19
C LYS A 32 5.06 2.05 -2.60
N VAL A 33 6.38 1.97 -2.70
CA VAL A 33 7.10 1.96 -3.97
C VAL A 33 7.94 0.71 -4.08
N TRP A 34 8.04 0.18 -5.29
CA TRP A 34 8.91 -0.91 -5.63
C TRP A 34 10.21 -0.33 -6.20
N VAL A 35 11.33 -0.56 -5.51
CA VAL A 35 12.67 -0.14 -5.95
C VAL A 35 13.44 -1.36 -6.41
N ARG A 36 14.04 -1.29 -7.60
CA ARG A 36 14.90 -2.33 -8.17
C ARG A 36 16.31 -1.80 -8.32
N VAL A 37 17.30 -2.60 -7.90
CA VAL A 37 18.73 -2.32 -8.07
C VAL A 37 19.38 -3.60 -8.61
N GLY A 38 19.77 -3.59 -9.89
CA GLY A 38 20.22 -4.81 -10.57
C GLY A 38 19.17 -5.92 -10.52
N ASP A 39 19.54 -7.06 -9.94
CA ASP A 39 18.68 -8.25 -9.83
C ASP A 39 17.95 -8.36 -8.48
N VAL A 40 18.13 -7.38 -7.60
CA VAL A 40 17.42 -7.32 -6.32
C VAL A 40 16.33 -6.26 -6.33
N TYR A 41 15.32 -6.47 -5.50
CA TYR A 41 14.28 -5.49 -5.29
C TYR A 41 13.82 -5.40 -3.84
N GLY A 42 13.29 -4.23 -3.49
CA GLY A 42 12.67 -3.97 -2.19
C GLY A 42 11.38 -3.17 -2.34
N ILE A 43 10.49 -3.32 -1.38
CA ILE A 43 9.28 -2.51 -1.25
C ILE A 43 9.50 -1.56 -0.08
N PHE A 44 9.34 -0.27 -0.33
CA PHE A 44 9.58 0.79 0.64
C PHE A 44 8.34 1.65 0.80
N HIS A 45 8.15 2.24 1.98
CA HIS A 45 7.27 3.38 2.08
C HIS A 45 7.96 4.59 1.43
N LEU A 46 7.24 5.38 0.63
CA LEU A 46 7.82 6.51 -0.13
C LEU A 46 8.57 7.49 0.77
N ALA A 47 8.01 7.80 1.93
CA ALA A 47 8.66 8.67 2.91
C ALA A 47 9.94 8.05 3.52
N GLU A 48 10.01 6.73 3.74
CA GLU A 48 11.27 6.08 4.16
C GLU A 48 12.33 6.25 3.09
N LEU A 49 11.96 6.00 1.82
CA LEU A 49 12.86 6.12 0.68
C LEU A 49 13.36 7.56 0.48
N SER A 50 12.59 8.57 0.88
CA SER A 50 13.04 9.97 0.89
C SER A 50 13.95 10.29 2.10
N ILE A 51 13.69 9.69 3.26
CA ILE A 51 14.46 9.93 4.49
C ILE A 51 15.88 9.34 4.40
N LEU A 52 16.01 8.13 3.85
CA LEU A 52 17.28 7.42 3.70
C LEU A 52 18.39 8.26 3.02
N PRO A 53 18.15 8.92 1.87
CA PRO A 53 19.14 9.81 1.24
C PRO A 53 19.25 11.20 1.88
N GLY A 54 18.53 11.48 2.96
CA GLY A 54 18.60 12.77 3.66
C GLY A 54 17.64 13.86 3.18
N MET A 55 16.58 13.52 2.44
CA MET A 55 15.58 14.52 2.08
C MET A 55 14.79 14.97 3.31
N ARG A 56 14.56 16.27 3.42
CA ARG A 56 13.68 16.85 4.43
C ARG A 56 12.23 16.80 3.95
N LEU A 57 11.42 16.01 4.62
CA LEU A 57 9.97 15.99 4.39
C LEU A 57 9.30 17.03 5.29
N ARG A 58 8.38 17.82 4.71
CA ARG A 58 7.58 18.78 5.47
C ARG A 58 6.70 18.10 6.51
N GLN A 59 6.19 16.91 6.18
CA GLN A 59 5.39 16.08 7.06
C GLN A 59 5.78 14.63 6.84
N VAL A 60 6.18 13.95 7.91
CA VAL A 60 6.44 12.52 7.91
C VAL A 60 5.16 11.82 8.40
N PRO A 61 4.63 10.83 7.66
CA PRO A 61 3.48 10.06 8.11
C PRO A 61 3.77 9.38 9.45
N PRO A 62 2.83 9.40 10.43
CA PRO A 62 3.06 8.81 11.75
C PRO A 62 3.49 7.34 11.71
N GLU A 63 2.98 6.59 10.74
CA GLU A 63 3.29 5.17 10.52
C GLU A 63 4.75 4.90 10.10
N VAL A 64 5.46 5.91 9.60
CA VAL A 64 6.87 5.81 9.18
C VAL A 64 7.82 6.00 10.37
N GLY A 65 7.46 6.88 11.30
CA GLY A 65 8.29 7.21 12.46
C GLY A 65 9.40 8.23 12.17
N THR A 66 10.39 8.30 13.05
CA THR A 66 11.51 9.24 12.94
C THR A 66 12.62 8.72 12.01
N ARG A 67 13.54 9.61 11.61
CA ARG A 67 14.72 9.23 10.80
C ARG A 67 15.52 8.11 11.46
N GLU A 68 15.77 8.21 12.75
CA GLU A 68 16.56 7.25 13.53
C GLU A 68 15.86 5.89 13.56
N GLN A 69 14.52 5.88 13.66
CA GLN A 69 13.73 4.65 13.59
C GLN A 69 13.79 4.00 12.21
N VAL A 70 13.73 4.82 11.14
CA VAL A 70 13.89 4.35 9.75
C VAL A 70 15.28 3.75 9.55
N PHE A 71 16.33 4.44 9.98
CA PHE A 71 17.72 3.97 9.83
C PHE A 71 17.94 2.64 10.56
N ARG A 72 17.48 2.55 11.82
CA ARG A 72 17.55 1.32 12.62
C ARG A 72 16.80 0.14 11.96
N ARG A 73 15.65 0.39 11.32
CA ARG A 73 14.88 -0.65 10.61
C ARG A 73 15.69 -1.30 9.49
N TYR A 74 16.55 -0.53 8.83
CA TYR A 74 17.41 -1.00 7.74
C TYR A 74 18.84 -1.34 8.19
N GLY A 75 19.12 -1.34 9.51
CA GLY A 75 20.45 -1.65 10.05
C GLY A 75 21.52 -0.60 9.71
N LEU A 76 21.11 0.66 9.53
CA LEU A 76 21.99 1.78 9.21
C LEU A 76 22.26 2.63 10.45
N ASP A 77 23.47 3.18 10.53
CA ASP A 77 23.83 4.19 11.55
C ASP A 77 23.36 5.60 11.10
N PRO A 78 22.80 6.44 12.00
CA PRO A 78 22.13 7.72 11.68
C PRO A 78 22.95 8.79 10.96
#